data_AF-A0ABD3MKK7-F1
#
_entry.id   AF-A0ABD3MKK7-F1
#
_cell.length_a   1.000
_cell.length_b   1.000
_cell.length_c   1.000
_cell.angle_alpha   90.00
_cell.angle_beta   90.00
_cell.angle_gamma   90.00
#
_symmetry.space_group_name_H-M   'P 1'
#
loop_
_entity.id
_entity.type
_entity.pdbx_description
1 polymer ?
#
loop_
_entity_poly.entity_id
_entity_poly.type
_entity_poly.pdbx_seq_one_letter_code
_entity_poly.pdbx_strand_id
1 'polypeptide(L)'
;MTSNNHPTPNTKSIATNTTNSYKSNRNSDIQLSKSLSWVLRHAAPSVGLQLSPDGYVPLAEILALHHPRFRTKDNKPKYTVEDVIRVVKNNDKQRFRLEFRYVGGRGGETAAASSDDDDASSSSSSSSSLGTENSGGTLPKNHKTCGNNDINNIGSSDKGARDSKRVLCIRANQGHSLQGLEADQLLSPLTIEQLSNPTLSIIHGTSFKAWEEHIQHEGLSRRKRNHIHFATGLPSRQTTTVGDTTKSDNNNNVPPISGMRSSSEIYIYIDGAKCANDGIPFYQSDNGVILTAGVNNEGMLPTKYFAKVVHATSGRTILWEKEES
;
A
#
# COMPACT_ATOMS: atom_id res chain seq x y z
N MET A 1 7.47 -22.27 -68.43
CA MET A 1 6.50 -22.08 -67.33
C MET A 1 7.31 -21.89 -66.05
N THR A 2 7.13 -20.75 -65.42
CA THR A 2 7.96 -20.17 -64.35
C THR A 2 7.78 -20.88 -63.01
N SER A 3 8.88 -21.26 -62.36
CA SER A 3 8.90 -21.83 -61.02
C SER A 3 8.85 -20.69 -59.98
N ASN A 4 7.75 -20.59 -59.23
CA ASN A 4 7.58 -19.65 -58.12
C ASN A 4 8.08 -20.28 -56.82
N ASN A 5 9.24 -19.84 -56.33
CA ASN A 5 9.68 -20.06 -54.96
C ASN A 5 8.94 -19.10 -54.03
N HIS A 6 8.07 -19.63 -53.17
CA HIS A 6 7.47 -18.89 -52.06
C HIS A 6 8.32 -19.12 -50.81
N PRO A 7 8.93 -18.09 -50.18
CA PRO A 7 9.73 -18.28 -48.98
C PRO A 7 8.80 -18.57 -47.80
N THR A 8 9.02 -19.70 -47.13
CA THR A 8 8.36 -20.02 -45.86
C THR A 8 8.88 -19.09 -44.75
N PRO A 9 8.01 -18.56 -43.86
CA PRO A 9 8.43 -17.65 -42.82
C PRO A 9 9.26 -18.39 -41.76
N ASN A 10 10.46 -17.86 -41.51
CA ASN A 10 11.44 -18.41 -40.57
C ASN A 10 10.93 -18.33 -39.12
N THR A 11 10.44 -19.44 -38.58
CA THR A 11 9.83 -19.58 -37.25
C THR A 11 10.78 -19.21 -36.09
N LYS A 12 12.10 -19.14 -36.32
CA LYS A 12 13.09 -18.76 -35.30
C LYS A 12 13.16 -17.24 -35.03
N SER A 13 12.73 -16.37 -35.95
CA SER A 13 12.80 -14.91 -35.76
C SER A 13 11.64 -14.34 -34.92
N ILE A 14 10.49 -15.03 -34.90
CA ILE A 14 9.30 -14.61 -34.16
C ILE A 14 9.46 -14.84 -32.65
N ALA A 15 10.11 -15.94 -32.26
CA ALA A 15 10.34 -16.28 -30.85
C ALA A 15 11.37 -15.34 -30.17
N THR A 16 12.40 -14.89 -30.90
CA THR A 16 13.43 -13.97 -30.39
C THR A 16 12.92 -12.53 -30.26
N ASN A 17 12.06 -12.07 -31.19
CA ASN A 17 11.44 -10.75 -31.11
C ASN A 17 10.41 -10.65 -29.97
N THR A 18 9.63 -11.71 -29.74
CA THR A 18 8.64 -11.75 -28.65
C THR A 18 9.30 -11.72 -27.27
N THR A 19 10.40 -12.46 -27.09
CA THR A 19 11.14 -12.51 -25.81
C THR A 19 11.87 -11.21 -25.51
N ASN A 20 12.42 -10.53 -26.52
CA ASN A 20 13.05 -9.22 -26.35
C ASN A 20 12.03 -8.10 -26.07
N SER A 21 10.88 -8.11 -26.75
CA SER A 21 9.77 -7.18 -26.46
C SER A 21 9.22 -7.38 -25.04
N TYR A 22 9.06 -8.63 -24.60
CA TYR A 22 8.60 -8.94 -23.25
C TYR A 22 9.59 -8.49 -22.16
N LYS A 23 10.91 -8.68 -22.39
CA LYS A 23 11.96 -8.18 -21.49
C LYS A 23 12.03 -6.65 -21.46
N SER A 24 11.89 -5.98 -22.61
CA SER A 24 11.91 -4.51 -22.66
C SER A 24 10.69 -3.91 -21.92
N ASN A 25 9.50 -4.51 -22.08
CA ASN A 25 8.30 -4.11 -21.37
C ASN A 25 8.43 -4.29 -19.85
N ARG A 26 9.01 -5.41 -19.37
CA ARG A 26 9.29 -5.57 -17.93
C ARG A 26 10.21 -4.49 -17.38
N ASN A 27 11.26 -4.14 -18.11
CA ASN A 27 12.18 -3.08 -17.68
C ASN A 27 11.50 -1.71 -17.67
N SER A 28 10.65 -1.43 -18.67
CA SER A 28 9.83 -0.22 -18.72
C SER A 28 8.88 -0.15 -17.51
N ASP A 29 8.22 -1.26 -17.16
CA ASP A 29 7.30 -1.35 -16.02
C ASP A 29 8.00 -1.13 -14.68
N ILE A 30 9.19 -1.69 -14.51
CA ILE A 30 10.01 -1.47 -13.33
C ILE A 30 10.37 0.02 -13.21
N GLN A 31 10.72 0.67 -14.32
CA GLN A 31 11.00 2.11 -14.35
C GLN A 31 9.76 2.93 -14.03
N LEU A 32 8.61 2.63 -14.65
CA LEU A 32 7.34 3.28 -14.38
C LEU A 32 6.94 3.12 -12.91
N SER A 33 7.01 1.91 -12.36
CA SER A 33 6.71 1.65 -10.94
C SER A 33 7.63 2.43 -9.99
N LYS A 34 8.92 2.56 -10.32
CA LYS A 34 9.85 3.41 -9.55
C LYS A 34 9.52 4.90 -9.67
N SER A 35 9.13 5.37 -10.86
CA SER A 35 8.70 6.75 -11.10
C SER A 35 7.42 7.10 -10.35
N LEU A 36 6.41 6.22 -10.41
CA LEU A 36 5.16 6.34 -9.65
C LEU A 36 5.41 6.32 -8.14
N SER A 37 6.22 5.38 -7.65
CA SER A 37 6.57 5.32 -6.22
C SER A 37 7.24 6.61 -5.74
N TRP A 38 8.14 7.17 -6.55
CA TRP A 38 8.82 8.42 -6.20
C TRP A 38 7.86 9.61 -6.13
N VAL A 39 7.01 9.79 -7.15
CA VAL A 39 6.10 10.93 -7.16
C VAL A 39 5.05 10.82 -6.07
N LEU A 40 4.40 9.66 -5.94
CA LEU A 40 3.28 9.46 -5.02
C LEU A 40 3.70 9.44 -3.54
N ARG A 41 4.94 9.06 -3.23
CA ARG A 41 5.39 8.90 -1.84
C ARG A 41 6.26 10.04 -1.34
N HIS A 42 6.91 10.79 -2.24
CA HIS A 42 7.99 11.70 -1.86
C HIS A 42 7.96 13.05 -2.59
N ALA A 43 7.70 13.05 -3.90
CA ALA A 43 8.05 14.19 -4.73
C ALA A 43 6.85 15.01 -5.24
N ALA A 44 5.61 14.57 -5.01
CA ALA A 44 4.44 15.25 -5.56
C ALA A 44 4.43 16.78 -5.35
N PRO A 45 4.62 17.32 -4.12
CA PRO A 45 4.67 18.76 -3.93
C PRO A 45 5.80 19.44 -4.71
N SER A 46 6.98 18.79 -4.78
CA SER A 46 8.16 19.31 -5.49
C SER A 46 8.00 19.34 -7.02
N VAL A 47 7.06 18.58 -7.58
CA VAL A 47 6.72 18.59 -9.01
C VAL A 47 5.40 19.29 -9.30
N GLY A 48 4.87 20.07 -8.34
CA GLY A 48 3.66 20.86 -8.50
C GLY A 48 2.35 20.06 -8.45
N LEU A 49 2.40 18.81 -7.98
CA LEU A 49 1.20 17.99 -7.77
C LEU A 49 0.71 18.12 -6.34
N GLN A 50 -0.62 18.26 -6.20
CA GLN A 50 -1.30 18.24 -4.91
C GLN A 50 -2.02 16.91 -4.76
N LEU A 51 -1.68 16.17 -3.71
CA LEU A 51 -2.44 14.99 -3.35
C LEU A 51 -3.62 15.41 -2.49
N SER A 52 -4.75 14.76 -2.70
CA SER A 52 -5.85 14.78 -1.75
C SER A 52 -5.41 14.21 -0.39
N PRO A 53 -6.13 14.48 0.72
CA PRO A 53 -5.77 13.99 2.05
C PRO A 53 -5.61 12.46 2.12
N ASP A 54 -6.39 11.73 1.32
CA ASP A 54 -6.32 10.28 1.18
C ASP A 54 -5.34 9.81 0.08
N GLY A 55 -4.44 10.69 -0.34
CA GLY A 55 -3.25 10.37 -1.14
C GLY A 55 -3.49 10.23 -2.65
N TYR A 56 -4.71 10.46 -3.14
CA TYR A 56 -5.00 10.39 -4.57
C TYR A 56 -4.64 11.66 -5.32
N VAL A 57 -4.24 11.48 -6.58
CA VAL A 57 -4.04 12.55 -7.56
C VAL A 57 -4.58 12.08 -8.92
N PRO A 58 -5.13 12.97 -9.76
CA PRO A 58 -5.55 12.61 -11.11
C PRO A 58 -4.40 12.03 -11.93
N LEU A 59 -4.61 10.87 -12.56
CA LEU A 59 -3.56 10.17 -13.30
C LEU A 59 -3.05 11.00 -14.48
N ALA A 60 -3.95 11.76 -15.12
CA ALA A 60 -3.63 12.65 -16.21
C ALA A 60 -2.57 13.70 -15.81
N GLU A 61 -2.61 14.21 -14.58
CA GLU A 61 -1.64 15.20 -14.09
C GLU A 61 -0.24 14.58 -13.94
N ILE A 62 -0.13 13.34 -13.45
CA ILE A 62 1.16 12.62 -13.39
C ILE A 62 1.71 12.41 -14.80
N LEU A 63 0.88 11.93 -15.73
CA LEU A 63 1.30 11.69 -17.11
C LEU A 63 1.59 13.00 -17.86
N ALA A 64 1.06 14.13 -17.40
CA ALA A 64 1.34 15.47 -17.93
C ALA A 64 2.65 16.09 -17.42
N LEU A 65 3.30 15.51 -16.39
CA LEU A 65 4.52 16.07 -15.80
C LEU A 65 5.66 16.26 -16.81
N HIS A 66 6.20 17.47 -16.85
CA HIS A 66 7.42 17.82 -17.58
C HIS A 66 8.66 17.44 -16.76
N HIS A 67 8.85 16.14 -16.53
CA HIS A 67 9.97 15.62 -15.74
C HIS A 67 10.66 14.45 -16.47
N PRO A 68 12.00 14.30 -16.40
CA PRO A 68 12.73 13.23 -17.09
C PRO A 68 12.27 11.81 -16.73
N ARG A 69 11.58 11.62 -15.61
CA ARG A 69 10.95 10.33 -15.25
C ARG A 69 9.71 10.00 -16.08
N PHE A 70 8.99 10.98 -16.61
CA PHE A 70 7.75 10.83 -17.39
C PHE A 70 7.86 11.36 -18.83
N ARG A 71 9.01 11.94 -19.20
CA ARG A 71 9.31 12.48 -20.53
C ARG A 71 10.60 11.90 -21.11
N THR A 72 10.62 11.66 -22.43
CA THR A 72 11.82 11.32 -23.19
C THR A 72 12.72 12.56 -23.33
N LYS A 73 13.92 12.38 -23.89
CA LYS A 73 14.84 13.50 -24.16
C LYS A 73 14.22 14.53 -25.12
N ASP A 74 13.38 14.08 -26.04
CA ASP A 74 12.63 14.91 -26.99
C ASP A 74 11.30 15.43 -26.41
N ASN A 75 11.15 15.41 -25.08
CA ASN A 75 9.96 15.84 -24.34
C ASN A 75 8.64 15.12 -24.73
N LYS A 76 8.72 13.90 -25.28
CA LYS A 76 7.54 13.07 -25.54
C LYS A 76 7.12 12.32 -24.28
N PRO A 77 5.82 12.04 -24.06
CA PRO A 77 5.38 11.17 -22.97
C PRO A 77 6.06 9.80 -23.03
N LYS A 78 6.59 9.33 -21.89
CA LYS A 78 7.22 8.01 -21.78
C LYS A 78 6.25 6.86 -21.61
N TYR A 79 5.08 7.14 -21.03
CA TYR A 79 4.14 6.14 -20.56
C TYR A 79 2.72 6.56 -20.89
N THR A 80 1.85 5.58 -21.13
CA THR A 80 0.42 5.79 -21.35
C THR A 80 -0.42 5.40 -20.12
N VAL A 81 -1.74 5.61 -20.20
CA VAL A 81 -2.68 5.15 -19.17
C VAL A 81 -2.68 3.61 -19.10
N GLU A 82 -2.61 2.94 -20.24
CA GLU A 82 -2.57 1.49 -20.35
C GLU A 82 -1.31 0.91 -19.68
N ASP A 83 -0.17 1.57 -19.83
CA ASP A 83 1.06 1.19 -19.10
C ASP A 83 0.86 1.24 -17.60
N VAL A 84 0.20 2.29 -17.10
CA VAL A 84 -0.08 2.45 -15.67
C VAL A 84 -1.05 1.37 -15.19
N ILE A 85 -2.16 1.15 -15.91
CA ILE A 85 -3.12 0.08 -15.59
C ILE A 85 -2.40 -1.28 -15.53
N ARG A 86 -1.54 -1.55 -16.51
CA ARG A 86 -0.74 -2.78 -16.58
C ARG A 86 0.23 -2.91 -15.41
N VAL A 87 0.94 -1.84 -15.04
CA VAL A 87 1.86 -1.81 -13.90
C VAL A 87 1.14 -1.96 -12.56
N VAL A 88 -0.07 -1.42 -12.42
CA VAL A 88 -0.89 -1.56 -11.21
C VAL A 88 -1.43 -2.99 -11.11
N LYS A 89 -1.98 -3.52 -12.20
CA LYS A 89 -2.54 -4.89 -12.25
C LYS A 89 -1.47 -5.97 -12.03
N ASN A 90 -0.29 -5.82 -12.64
CA ASN A 90 0.80 -6.79 -12.56
C ASN A 90 1.78 -6.47 -11.43
N ASN A 91 1.41 -5.63 -10.45
CA ASN A 91 2.30 -5.32 -9.34
C ASN A 91 2.26 -6.44 -8.30
N ASP A 92 3.30 -7.27 -8.27
CA ASP A 92 3.47 -8.29 -7.22
C ASP A 92 3.42 -7.71 -5.80
N LYS A 93 3.68 -6.41 -5.66
CA LYS A 93 3.68 -5.71 -4.37
C LYS A 93 2.40 -4.92 -4.08
N GLN A 94 1.43 -4.90 -5.00
CA GLN A 94 0.20 -4.11 -4.90
C GLN A 94 0.49 -2.70 -4.35
N ARG A 95 1.42 -1.98 -5.02
CA ARG A 95 1.98 -0.71 -4.50
C ARG A 95 1.05 0.48 -4.65
N PHE A 96 0.07 0.37 -5.53
CA PHE A 96 -0.76 1.47 -5.98
C PHE A 96 -2.21 1.03 -6.06
N ARG A 97 -3.11 2.00 -5.98
CA ARG A 97 -4.54 1.81 -6.21
C ARG A 97 -5.02 2.82 -7.25
N LEU A 98 -5.83 2.34 -8.19
CA LEU A 98 -6.53 3.14 -9.18
C LEU A 98 -8.01 3.20 -8.81
N GLU A 99 -8.60 4.39 -8.95
CA GLU A 99 -10.00 4.61 -8.62
C GLU A 99 -10.57 5.77 -9.44
N PHE A 100 -11.78 5.62 -9.96
CA PHE A 100 -12.51 6.74 -10.59
C PHE A 100 -13.12 7.62 -9.51
N ARG A 101 -12.73 8.89 -9.50
CA ARG A 101 -13.13 9.87 -8.47
C ARG A 101 -13.70 11.12 -9.10
N TYR A 102 -14.66 11.73 -8.41
CA TYR A 102 -15.20 13.02 -8.81
C TYR A 102 -14.16 14.12 -8.55
N VAL A 103 -13.91 14.95 -9.56
CA VAL A 103 -13.10 16.16 -9.39
C VAL A 103 -14.05 17.34 -9.47
N GLY A 104 -14.46 17.82 -8.30
CA GLY A 104 -15.12 19.12 -8.18
C GLY A 104 -14.08 20.23 -8.37
N GLY A 105 -14.42 21.23 -9.18
CA GLY A 105 -13.58 22.41 -9.38
C GLY A 105 -13.22 23.09 -8.06
N ARG A 106 -12.05 23.73 -8.01
CA ARG A 106 -11.56 24.55 -6.89
C ARG A 106 -12.68 25.28 -6.13
N GLY A 107 -12.75 25.07 -4.83
CA GLY A 107 -13.54 25.87 -3.90
C GLY A 107 -14.07 24.98 -2.77
N GLY A 108 -13.61 25.23 -1.55
CA GLY A 108 -14.08 24.49 -0.38
C GLY A 108 -15.56 24.70 -0.12
N GLU A 109 -16.19 23.73 0.54
CA GLU A 109 -16.97 23.98 1.74
C GLU A 109 -17.43 22.65 2.35
N THR A 110 -17.38 22.68 3.67
CA THR A 110 -17.92 21.74 4.63
C THR A 110 -19.34 21.30 4.28
N ALA A 111 -19.59 19.99 4.25
CA ALA A 111 -20.95 19.48 4.41
C ALA A 111 -21.37 19.65 5.88
N ALA A 112 -21.67 20.89 6.27
CA ALA A 112 -22.51 21.18 7.41
C ALA A 112 -23.95 20.93 6.98
N ALA A 113 -24.64 20.03 7.66
CA ALA A 113 -26.06 19.85 7.54
C ALA A 113 -26.76 21.16 7.92
N SER A 114 -27.51 21.74 6.99
CA SER A 114 -28.47 22.80 7.27
C SER A 114 -29.75 22.17 7.82
N SER A 115 -30.06 22.46 9.07
CA SER A 115 -31.39 22.31 9.65
C SER A 115 -31.87 23.72 10.02
N ASP A 116 -32.72 24.29 9.17
CA ASP A 116 -33.60 25.37 9.56
C ASP A 116 -34.99 24.73 9.76
N ASP A 117 -35.54 24.83 10.97
CA ASP A 117 -36.92 25.32 11.19
C ASP A 117 -37.15 25.59 12.68
N ASP A 118 -37.90 26.65 12.91
CA ASP A 118 -38.11 27.46 14.12
C ASP A 118 -38.86 26.81 15.31
N ASP A 119 -38.65 27.37 16.51
CA ASP A 119 -39.68 28.12 17.29
C ASP A 119 -39.56 27.93 18.83
N ALA A 120 -40.10 28.91 19.56
CA ALA A 120 -39.65 29.40 20.86
C ALA A 120 -40.33 28.84 22.13
N SER A 121 -39.57 28.99 23.22
CA SER A 121 -39.98 29.44 24.57
C SER A 121 -40.30 28.44 25.71
N SER A 122 -39.56 28.69 26.81
CA SER A 122 -39.95 28.72 28.23
C SER A 122 -39.75 27.52 29.17
N SER A 123 -38.85 27.78 30.15
CA SER A 123 -38.91 27.51 31.60
C SER A 123 -38.79 26.09 32.20
N SER A 124 -37.72 25.97 33.00
CA SER A 124 -37.65 25.54 34.41
C SER A 124 -37.44 24.06 34.81
N SER A 125 -36.40 23.90 35.64
CA SER A 125 -36.25 23.04 36.85
C SER A 125 -35.98 21.53 36.75
N SER A 126 -34.80 21.17 37.28
CA SER A 126 -34.53 20.18 38.34
C SER A 126 -34.49 18.66 38.07
N SER A 127 -33.29 18.11 38.29
CA SER A 127 -32.93 16.89 39.07
C SER A 127 -33.23 15.46 38.58
N SER A 128 -32.16 14.65 38.68
CA SER A 128 -32.06 13.24 39.14
C SER A 128 -32.22 12.06 38.16
N SER A 129 -31.09 11.33 38.03
CA SER A 129 -30.89 9.87 38.27
C SER A 129 -31.47 8.77 37.35
N LEU A 130 -30.52 7.91 36.91
CA LEU A 130 -30.56 6.43 36.74
C LEU A 130 -31.34 5.79 35.56
N GLY A 131 -30.60 4.98 34.78
CA GLY A 131 -31.01 3.61 34.42
C GLY A 131 -31.33 3.27 32.94
N THR A 132 -30.54 2.32 32.41
CA THR A 132 -30.96 1.17 31.55
C THR A 132 -30.89 1.27 30.02
N GLU A 133 -29.90 0.54 29.49
CA GLU A 133 -29.88 -0.44 28.38
C GLU A 133 -30.57 -0.22 27.00
N ASN A 134 -29.71 -0.38 25.98
CA ASN A 134 -29.85 -1.14 24.72
C ASN A 134 -30.83 -0.65 23.64
N SER A 135 -30.29 -0.35 22.44
CA SER A 135 -30.80 -0.84 21.14
C SER A 135 -29.91 -0.35 19.98
N GLY A 136 -29.67 -1.25 19.03
CA GLY A 136 -28.72 -1.08 17.92
C GLY A 136 -29.11 -0.06 16.85
N GLY A 137 -28.08 0.48 16.22
CA GLY A 137 -28.17 1.34 15.04
C GLY A 137 -27.08 0.98 14.05
N THR A 138 -27.45 0.17 13.06
CA THR A 138 -26.63 -0.22 11.90
C THR A 138 -26.36 1.00 11.02
N LEU A 139 -25.09 1.41 10.92
CA LEU A 139 -24.61 2.40 9.94
C LEU A 139 -24.58 1.79 8.52
N PRO A 140 -24.93 2.55 7.46
CA PRO A 140 -25.05 2.01 6.11
C PRO A 140 -23.66 1.76 5.49
N LYS A 141 -23.36 0.47 5.25
CA LYS A 141 -22.24 0.01 4.43
C LYS A 141 -22.53 0.28 2.95
N ASN A 142 -22.10 1.42 2.43
CA ASN A 142 -22.03 1.67 0.99
C ASN A 142 -20.59 1.96 0.54
N HIS A 143 -19.67 1.05 0.87
CA HIS A 143 -18.42 0.91 0.13
C HIS A 143 -18.58 -0.23 -0.87
N LYS A 144 -18.98 0.12 -2.11
CA LYS A 144 -18.88 -0.80 -3.23
C LYS A 144 -17.40 -0.93 -3.60
N THR A 145 -16.79 -2.04 -3.20
CA THR A 145 -15.51 -2.49 -3.75
C THR A 145 -15.73 -2.81 -5.23
N CYS A 146 -15.02 -2.13 -6.12
CA CYS A 146 -15.00 -2.54 -7.53
C CYS A 146 -14.15 -3.80 -7.66
N GLY A 147 -14.83 -4.95 -7.71
CA GLY A 147 -14.28 -6.17 -8.27
C GLY A 147 -14.02 -6.01 -9.78
N ASN A 148 -13.32 -6.98 -10.35
CA ASN A 148 -12.69 -7.03 -11.68
C ASN A 148 -13.52 -6.65 -12.94
N ASN A 149 -14.78 -6.20 -12.83
CA ASN A 149 -15.69 -6.04 -13.97
C ASN A 149 -15.97 -4.60 -14.42
N ASP A 150 -15.53 -3.56 -13.69
CA ASP A 150 -15.89 -2.17 -14.02
C ASP A 150 -14.95 -1.48 -15.04
N ILE A 151 -13.96 -2.21 -15.59
CA ILE A 151 -12.96 -1.65 -16.53
C ILE A 151 -13.46 -1.69 -17.99
N ASN A 152 -14.58 -2.35 -18.28
CA ASN A 152 -15.03 -2.64 -19.64
C ASN A 152 -16.07 -1.66 -20.22
N ASN A 153 -16.49 -0.63 -19.49
CA ASN A 153 -17.52 0.29 -20.01
C ASN A 153 -16.94 1.66 -20.37
N ILE A 154 -16.20 1.69 -21.50
CA ILE A 154 -15.83 2.94 -22.18
C ILE A 154 -16.88 3.17 -23.27
N GLY A 155 -17.82 4.08 -23.01
CA GLY A 155 -18.71 4.63 -24.04
C GLY A 155 -20.19 4.37 -23.80
N SER A 156 -20.83 5.19 -22.98
CA SER A 156 -22.23 5.57 -23.20
C SER A 156 -22.44 6.97 -22.63
N SER A 157 -22.62 7.91 -23.53
CA SER A 157 -22.93 9.31 -23.27
C SER A 157 -24.41 9.38 -22.89
N ASP A 158 -24.69 9.51 -21.59
CA ASP A 158 -26.02 9.86 -21.12
C ASP A 158 -26.10 11.37 -20.92
N LYS A 159 -26.93 12.03 -21.73
CA LYS A 159 -27.16 13.48 -21.69
C LYS A 159 -28.27 13.76 -20.68
N GLY A 160 -27.93 14.11 -19.45
CA GLY A 160 -28.94 14.60 -18.51
C GLY A 160 -28.65 14.49 -17.02
N ALA A 161 -27.51 14.99 -16.55
CA ALA A 161 -27.32 15.37 -15.14
C ALA A 161 -26.18 16.39 -15.09
N ARG A 162 -26.11 17.27 -14.08
CA ARG A 162 -24.93 18.12 -13.85
C ARG A 162 -23.72 17.19 -13.65
N ASP A 163 -23.00 16.96 -14.75
CA ASP A 163 -22.14 15.81 -14.93
C ASP A 163 -20.87 16.03 -14.13
N SER A 164 -20.88 15.54 -12.89
CA SER A 164 -19.71 15.49 -12.05
C SER A 164 -18.75 14.52 -12.73
N LYS A 165 -17.86 15.04 -13.58
CA LYS A 165 -16.93 14.24 -14.36
C LYS A 165 -16.05 13.42 -13.40
N ARG A 166 -16.19 12.10 -13.44
CA ARG A 166 -15.25 11.20 -12.79
C ARG A 166 -13.97 11.15 -13.61
N VAL A 167 -12.83 11.23 -12.95
CA VAL A 167 -11.51 11.04 -13.57
C VAL A 167 -10.80 9.87 -12.90
N LEU A 168 -9.92 9.21 -13.65
CA LEU A 168 -9.10 8.15 -13.09
C LEU A 168 -7.99 8.77 -12.23
N CYS A 169 -7.98 8.41 -10.94
CA CYS A 169 -6.98 8.84 -9.98
C CYS A 169 -6.11 7.67 -9.52
N ILE A 170 -4.91 7.97 -9.05
CA ILE A 170 -3.96 6.99 -8.52
C ILE A 170 -3.41 7.45 -7.16
N ARG A 171 -3.18 6.50 -6.25
CA ARG A 171 -2.41 6.71 -5.01
C ARG A 171 -1.41 5.58 -4.78
N ALA A 172 -0.45 5.80 -3.88
CA ALA A 172 0.32 4.71 -3.29
C ALA A 172 -0.42 4.12 -2.09
N ASN A 173 -0.29 2.81 -1.88
CA ASN A 173 -0.98 2.12 -0.78
C ASN A 173 -0.27 2.35 0.57
N GLN A 174 1.06 2.49 0.56
CA GLN A 174 1.86 2.76 1.75
C GLN A 174 3.23 3.36 1.41
N GLY A 175 3.99 3.76 2.43
CA GLY A 175 5.40 4.17 2.33
C GLY A 175 5.63 5.64 2.02
N HIS A 176 4.66 6.51 2.35
CA HIS A 176 4.74 7.95 2.21
C HIS A 176 5.80 8.56 3.15
N SER A 177 6.37 9.68 2.71
CA SER A 177 7.13 10.64 3.53
C SER A 177 6.60 12.07 3.35
N LEU A 178 5.43 12.23 2.74
CA LEU A 178 4.79 13.51 2.53
C LEU A 178 4.11 13.96 3.83
N GLN A 179 4.22 15.24 4.16
CA GLN A 179 3.52 15.87 5.27
C GLN A 179 2.09 16.26 4.83
N GLY A 180 1.14 16.28 5.77
CA GLY A 180 -0.24 16.69 5.50
C GLY A 180 -1.10 15.68 4.75
N LEU A 181 -0.57 14.48 4.47
CA LEU A 181 -1.42 13.33 4.16
C LEU A 181 -1.93 12.75 5.46
N GLU A 182 -3.22 12.45 5.50
CA GLU A 182 -3.86 11.69 6.56
C GLU A 182 -3.50 10.21 6.39
N ALA A 183 -2.20 9.92 6.52
CA ALA A 183 -1.62 8.62 6.18
C ALA A 183 -2.26 7.49 6.99
N ASP A 184 -2.77 7.79 8.19
CA ASP A 184 -3.46 6.85 9.06
C ASP A 184 -4.91 6.59 8.61
N GLN A 185 -5.58 7.51 7.90
CA GLN A 185 -6.91 7.26 7.30
C GLN A 185 -6.86 6.24 6.16
N LEU A 186 -5.66 5.95 5.64
CA LEU A 186 -5.42 4.91 4.64
C LEU A 186 -5.08 3.55 5.25
N LEU A 187 -5.02 3.46 6.58
CA LEU A 187 -4.62 2.26 7.30
C LEU A 187 -5.73 1.86 8.27
N SER A 188 -5.95 0.55 8.42
CA SER A 188 -6.86 0.01 9.42
C SER A 188 -6.09 -0.25 10.71
N PRO A 189 -6.50 0.28 11.88
CA PRO A 189 -5.85 -0.05 13.14
C PRO A 189 -5.98 -1.54 13.44
N LEU A 190 -4.92 -2.16 13.95
CA LEU A 190 -4.97 -3.52 14.48
C LEU A 190 -5.46 -3.48 15.93
N THR A 191 -6.43 -4.34 16.26
CA THR A 191 -6.87 -4.48 17.65
C THR A 191 -5.79 -5.15 18.51
N ILE A 192 -5.91 -5.04 19.83
CA ILE A 192 -5.02 -5.71 20.78
C ILE A 192 -5.02 -7.22 20.53
N GLU A 193 -6.18 -7.83 20.30
CA GLU A 193 -6.31 -9.26 20.04
C GLU A 193 -5.64 -9.66 18.71
N GLN A 194 -5.80 -8.84 17.67
CA GLN A 194 -5.17 -9.11 16.38
C GLN A 194 -3.64 -9.00 16.48
N LEU A 195 -3.14 -7.96 17.15
CA LEU A 195 -1.71 -7.72 17.31
C LEU A 195 -1.04 -8.77 18.21
N SER A 196 -1.79 -9.28 19.20
CA SER A 196 -1.32 -10.32 20.13
C SER A 196 -1.48 -11.75 19.59
N ASN A 197 -2.03 -11.91 18.39
CA ASN A 197 -2.22 -13.23 17.80
C ASN A 197 -0.86 -13.88 17.47
N PRO A 198 -0.51 -15.04 18.05
CA PRO A 198 0.79 -15.69 17.83
C PRO A 198 1.00 -16.16 16.39
N THR A 199 -0.07 -16.30 15.60
CA THR A 199 0.01 -16.64 14.17
C THR A 199 0.30 -15.43 13.28
N LEU A 200 0.12 -14.20 13.81
CA LEU A 200 0.43 -12.98 13.07
C LEU A 200 1.93 -12.76 13.05
N SER A 201 2.55 -13.05 11.90
CA SER A 201 3.96 -12.72 11.69
C SER A 201 4.14 -11.21 11.49
N ILE A 202 5.08 -10.61 12.23
CA ILE A 202 5.46 -9.20 12.09
C ILE A 202 6.96 -9.14 11.87
N ILE A 203 7.38 -9.06 10.60
CA ILE A 203 8.78 -9.29 10.20
C ILE A 203 9.35 -8.06 9.51
N HIS A 204 10.49 -7.57 9.99
CA HIS A 204 11.28 -6.56 9.31
C HIS A 204 12.52 -7.18 8.64
N GLY A 205 12.68 -6.95 7.33
CA GLY A 205 13.87 -7.34 6.59
C GLY A 205 14.86 -6.19 6.44
N THR A 206 16.12 -6.43 6.81
CA THR A 206 17.21 -5.43 6.73
C THR A 206 18.51 -6.05 6.22
N SER A 207 19.54 -5.22 5.99
CA SER A 207 20.90 -5.68 5.66
C SER A 207 21.70 -5.99 6.93
N PHE A 208 22.72 -6.84 6.81
CA PHE A 208 23.60 -7.17 7.92
C PHE A 208 24.30 -5.92 8.49
N LYS A 209 24.80 -5.05 7.60
CA LYS A 209 25.44 -3.79 7.98
C LYS A 209 24.53 -2.88 8.82
N ALA A 210 23.26 -2.72 8.42
CA ALA A 210 22.33 -1.87 9.16
C ALA A 210 21.94 -2.48 10.52
N TRP A 211 21.92 -3.81 10.61
CA TRP A 211 21.76 -4.53 11.86
C TRP A 211 22.92 -4.23 12.81
N GLU A 212 24.15 -4.47 12.36
CA GLU A 212 25.38 -4.38 13.16
C GLU A 212 25.69 -2.93 13.60
N GLU A 213 25.57 -1.97 12.69
CA GLU A 213 25.99 -0.59 12.98
C GLU A 213 24.93 0.21 13.78
N HIS A 214 23.65 -0.19 13.71
CA HIS A 214 22.55 0.66 14.21
C HIS A 214 21.45 -0.11 14.93
N ILE A 215 20.76 -1.01 14.23
CA ILE A 215 19.45 -1.52 14.69
C ILE A 215 19.59 -2.34 15.98
N GLN A 216 20.69 -3.06 16.16
CA GLN A 216 20.90 -3.85 17.38
C GLN A 216 21.08 -2.99 18.64
N HIS A 217 21.45 -1.71 18.49
CA HIS A 217 21.67 -0.79 19.59
C HIS A 217 20.52 0.21 19.77
N GLU A 218 19.94 0.70 18.66
CA GLU A 218 18.96 1.78 18.65
C GLU A 218 17.51 1.29 18.49
N GLY A 219 17.30 0.12 17.91
CA GLY A 219 15.99 -0.36 17.47
C GLY A 219 15.67 -0.01 16.01
N LEU A 220 14.41 -0.22 15.61
CA LEU A 220 13.94 0.05 14.26
C LEU A 220 13.42 1.48 14.15
N SER A 221 13.99 2.26 13.22
CA SER A 221 13.52 3.60 12.92
C SER A 221 12.65 3.63 11.65
N ARG A 222 11.60 4.45 11.63
CA ARG A 222 10.85 4.79 10.40
C ARG A 222 11.71 5.52 9.37
N ARG A 223 12.91 5.97 9.77
CA ARG A 223 13.83 6.82 9.00
C ARG A 223 13.05 8.04 8.48
N LYS A 224 13.10 8.31 7.18
CA LYS A 224 12.38 9.44 6.56
C LYS A 224 10.90 9.14 6.25
N ARG A 225 10.39 7.93 6.53
CA ARG A 225 8.99 7.56 6.23
C ARG A 225 8.09 7.93 7.41
N ASN A 226 6.77 7.86 7.20
CA ASN A 226 5.78 8.08 8.26
C ASN A 226 5.71 6.91 9.25
N HIS A 227 6.00 5.68 8.80
CA HIS A 227 5.93 4.47 9.62
C HIS A 227 7.09 3.51 9.33
N ILE A 228 7.37 2.63 10.30
CA ILE A 228 8.16 1.41 10.12
C ILE A 228 7.27 0.38 9.41
N HIS A 229 7.83 -0.39 8.48
CA HIS A 229 7.08 -1.37 7.67
C HIS A 229 7.48 -2.80 8.03
N PHE A 230 6.48 -3.66 8.17
CA PHE A 230 6.64 -5.09 8.46
C PHE A 230 5.87 -5.93 7.44
N ALA A 231 6.44 -7.07 7.08
CA ALA A 231 5.77 -8.09 6.30
C ALA A 231 5.05 -9.09 7.21
N THR A 232 3.95 -9.63 6.72
CA THR A 232 3.15 -10.69 7.35
C THR A 232 3.61 -12.10 7.02
N GLY A 233 4.75 -12.23 6.32
CA GLY A 233 5.32 -13.51 5.93
C GLY A 233 6.67 -13.37 5.21
N LEU A 234 7.42 -14.47 5.19
CA LEU A 234 8.66 -14.58 4.46
C LEU A 234 8.41 -14.69 2.93
N PRO A 235 9.38 -14.30 2.08
CA PRO A 235 9.24 -14.45 0.64
C PRO A 235 9.24 -15.94 0.27
N SER A 236 8.45 -16.33 -0.73
CA SER A 236 8.19 -17.73 -1.12
C SER A 236 9.41 -18.60 -1.47
N ARG A 237 10.64 -18.05 -1.53
CA ARG A 237 11.87 -18.81 -1.82
C ARG A 237 12.54 -19.41 -0.58
N GLN A 238 12.00 -19.18 0.61
CA GLN A 238 12.73 -19.41 1.87
C GLN A 238 12.04 -20.40 2.81
N THR A 239 10.97 -21.05 2.37
CA THR A 239 10.29 -22.14 3.08
C THR A 239 11.07 -23.46 3.05
N THR A 240 12.37 -23.45 2.75
CA THR A 240 13.18 -24.67 2.59
C THR A 240 13.77 -25.22 3.89
N THR A 241 13.31 -24.78 5.06
CA THR A 241 13.67 -25.45 6.33
C THR A 241 12.65 -26.54 6.64
N VAL A 242 13.16 -27.78 6.62
CA VAL A 242 12.53 -29.05 7.02
C VAL A 242 11.55 -28.87 8.19
N GLY A 243 10.27 -29.18 7.97
CA GLY A 243 9.29 -29.41 9.03
C GLY A 243 7.98 -28.62 8.94
N ASP A 244 7.95 -27.45 8.29
CA ASP A 244 6.69 -26.68 8.17
C ASP A 244 6.00 -26.99 6.84
N THR A 245 5.39 -28.18 6.78
CA THR A 245 4.36 -28.48 5.79
C THR A 245 3.03 -27.87 6.24
N THR A 246 2.96 -26.55 6.37
CA THR A 246 1.71 -25.89 5.99
C THR A 246 1.61 -26.04 4.49
N LYS A 247 0.96 -27.14 4.11
CA LYS A 247 0.43 -27.33 2.78
C LYS A 247 -0.18 -26.00 2.34
N SER A 248 0.09 -25.63 1.09
CA SER A 248 -0.82 -24.81 0.32
C SER A 248 -2.23 -25.40 0.51
N ASP A 249 -2.96 -24.90 1.50
CA ASP A 249 -4.39 -25.12 1.57
C ASP A 249 -4.93 -24.56 0.26
N ASN A 250 -5.66 -25.42 -0.46
CA ASN A 250 -6.23 -25.17 -1.79
C ASN A 250 -7.31 -24.06 -1.78
N ASN A 251 -7.18 -23.06 -0.93
CA ASN A 251 -8.12 -21.98 -0.73
C ASN A 251 -7.50 -20.66 -1.16
N ASN A 252 -7.25 -20.47 -2.46
CA ASN A 252 -6.92 -19.18 -3.11
C ASN A 252 -6.00 -18.22 -2.33
N ASN A 253 -5.13 -18.73 -1.46
CA ASN A 253 -4.38 -17.90 -0.53
C ASN A 253 -3.11 -17.49 -1.25
N VAL A 254 -3.23 -16.40 -2.01
CA VAL A 254 -2.09 -15.71 -2.61
C VAL A 254 -1.08 -15.49 -1.49
N PRO A 255 0.17 -15.99 -1.60
CA PRO A 255 1.15 -15.87 -0.53
C PRO A 255 1.28 -14.40 -0.13
N PRO A 256 1.35 -14.08 1.18
CA PRO A 256 1.38 -12.71 1.65
C PRO A 256 2.42 -11.92 0.87
N ILE A 257 2.00 -10.80 0.32
CA ILE A 257 2.88 -9.93 -0.45
C ILE A 257 3.98 -9.44 0.49
N SER A 258 5.16 -10.06 0.41
CA SER A 258 6.26 -9.69 1.27
C SER A 258 6.74 -8.29 0.86
N GLY A 259 6.46 -7.30 1.71
CA GLY A 259 7.01 -5.95 1.61
C GLY A 259 8.55 -5.95 1.62
N MET A 260 9.17 -7.06 2.07
CA MET A 260 10.61 -7.24 2.18
C MET A 260 11.32 -7.26 0.82
N ARG A 261 12.59 -6.85 0.85
CA ARG A 261 13.47 -6.94 -0.31
C ARG A 261 14.03 -8.35 -0.38
N SER A 262 14.17 -8.90 -1.58
CA SER A 262 14.84 -10.18 -1.80
C SER A 262 16.32 -10.17 -1.38
N SER A 263 16.90 -8.98 -1.24
CA SER A 263 18.26 -8.75 -0.78
C SER A 263 18.38 -8.55 0.74
N SER A 264 17.32 -8.82 1.52
CA SER A 264 17.41 -8.71 2.98
C SER A 264 18.25 -9.87 3.51
N GLU A 265 19.18 -9.57 4.40
CA GLU A 265 20.14 -10.53 4.96
C GLU A 265 19.78 -10.91 6.41
N ILE A 266 18.98 -10.07 7.07
CA ILE A 266 18.54 -10.24 8.44
C ILE A 266 17.01 -10.09 8.50
N TYR A 267 16.37 -10.97 9.27
CA TYR A 267 14.98 -10.82 9.67
C TYR A 267 14.85 -10.57 11.16
N ILE A 268 14.10 -9.54 11.51
CA ILE A 268 13.76 -9.17 12.87
C ILE A 268 12.27 -9.44 13.05
N TYR A 269 11.93 -10.32 13.96
CA TYR A 269 10.56 -10.63 14.34
C TYR A 269 10.18 -9.73 15.50
N ILE A 270 9.00 -9.12 15.42
CA ILE A 270 8.47 -8.24 16.46
C ILE A 270 7.51 -9.03 17.35
N ASP A 271 7.65 -8.82 18.65
CA ASP A 271 6.72 -9.29 19.66
C ASP A 271 5.48 -8.40 19.67
N GLY A 272 4.46 -8.83 18.91
CA GLY A 272 3.18 -8.13 18.81
C GLY A 272 2.44 -8.03 20.14
N ALA A 273 2.42 -9.12 20.93
CA ALA A 273 1.73 -9.16 22.21
C ALA A 273 2.33 -8.12 23.19
N LYS A 274 3.65 -8.02 23.25
CA LYS A 274 4.32 -7.01 24.07
C LYS A 274 4.09 -5.59 23.56
N CYS A 275 4.05 -5.38 22.24
CA CYS A 275 3.69 -4.08 21.68
C CYS A 275 2.26 -3.69 22.05
N ALA A 276 1.32 -4.64 22.00
CA ALA A 276 -0.07 -4.43 22.36
C ALA A 276 -0.23 -4.09 23.85
N ASN A 277 0.45 -4.84 24.72
CA ASN A 277 0.47 -4.62 26.16
C ASN A 277 1.03 -3.24 26.53
N ASP A 278 2.08 -2.80 25.84
CA ASP A 278 2.68 -1.48 26.04
C ASP A 278 1.94 -0.36 25.27
N GLY A 279 0.79 -0.66 24.64
CA GLY A 279 -0.08 0.32 23.99
C GLY A 279 0.47 0.96 22.71
N ILE A 280 1.39 0.28 22.00
CA ILE A 280 1.97 0.79 20.76
C ILE A 280 0.99 0.61 19.60
N PRO A 281 0.59 1.69 18.90
CA PRO A 281 -0.33 1.56 17.77
C PRO A 281 0.32 0.84 16.59
N PHE A 282 -0.37 -0.18 16.09
CA PHE A 282 -0.06 -0.83 14.82
C PHE A 282 -1.26 -0.75 13.89
N TYR A 283 -0.98 -0.68 12.60
CA TYR A 283 -1.97 -0.58 11.55
C TYR A 283 -1.67 -1.57 10.43
N GLN A 284 -2.67 -1.90 9.65
CA GLN A 284 -2.57 -2.69 8.44
C GLN A 284 -3.06 -1.88 7.24
N SER A 285 -2.24 -1.87 6.18
CA SER A 285 -2.63 -1.27 4.89
C SER A 285 -3.50 -2.23 4.08
N ASP A 286 -4.20 -1.70 3.06
CA ASP A 286 -5.04 -2.47 2.12
C ASP A 286 -4.33 -3.69 1.50
N ASN A 287 -3.01 -3.65 1.37
CA ASN A 287 -2.23 -4.75 0.78
C ASN A 287 -1.59 -5.69 1.82
N GLY A 288 -2.01 -5.60 3.09
CA GLY A 288 -1.61 -6.49 4.17
C GLY A 288 -0.28 -6.14 4.84
N VAL A 289 0.42 -5.07 4.42
CA VAL A 289 1.64 -4.60 5.12
C VAL A 289 1.24 -4.04 6.47
N ILE A 290 1.97 -4.42 7.51
CA ILE A 290 1.82 -3.93 8.89
C ILE A 290 2.72 -2.73 9.11
N LEU A 291 2.24 -1.73 9.85
CA LEU A 291 2.91 -0.45 10.06
C LEU A 291 2.80 0.02 11.52
N THR A 292 3.85 0.67 12.02
CA THR A 292 3.78 1.46 13.26
C THR A 292 4.56 2.75 13.12
N ALA A 293 4.09 3.83 13.73
CA ALA A 293 4.86 5.07 13.84
C ALA A 293 5.96 4.97 14.91
N GLY A 294 6.04 3.84 15.63
CA GLY A 294 6.92 3.64 16.77
C GLY A 294 6.26 4.04 18.08
N VAL A 295 7.00 3.91 19.18
CA VAL A 295 6.55 4.30 20.52
C VAL A 295 6.20 5.80 20.50
N ASN A 296 5.02 6.15 21.01
CA ASN A 296 4.53 7.54 21.11
C ASN A 296 4.58 8.34 19.79
N ASN A 297 4.56 7.67 18.63
CA ASN A 297 4.74 8.29 17.30
C ASN A 297 6.11 8.98 17.09
N GLU A 298 7.13 8.65 17.90
CA GLU A 298 8.47 9.25 17.82
C GLU A 298 9.35 8.66 16.71
N GLY A 299 8.85 7.65 15.99
CA GLY A 299 9.55 7.07 14.85
C GLY A 299 10.52 5.94 15.20
N MET A 300 10.51 5.44 16.43
CA MET A 300 11.39 4.38 16.89
C MET A 300 10.62 3.22 17.53
N LEU A 301 10.99 1.99 17.20
CA LEU A 301 10.58 0.78 17.90
C LEU A 301 11.82 0.14 18.56
N PRO A 302 11.98 0.28 19.89
CA PRO A 302 13.14 -0.24 20.62
C PRO A 302 13.33 -1.76 20.51
N THR A 303 14.57 -2.21 20.71
CA THR A 303 14.95 -3.64 20.65
C THR A 303 14.22 -4.52 21.67
N LYS A 304 13.70 -3.95 22.77
CA LYS A 304 12.90 -4.70 23.76
C LYS A 304 11.62 -5.34 23.18
N TYR A 305 11.19 -4.91 22.00
CA TYR A 305 10.05 -5.47 21.27
C TYR A 305 10.44 -6.48 20.19
N PHE A 306 11.72 -6.85 20.09
CA PHE A 306 12.14 -7.89 19.16
C PHE A 306 11.93 -9.25 19.83
N ALA A 307 11.15 -10.12 19.18
CA ALA A 307 10.96 -11.50 19.61
C ALA A 307 12.20 -12.35 19.29
N LYS A 308 12.72 -12.23 18.06
CA LYS A 308 13.96 -12.89 17.62
C LYS A 308 14.57 -12.23 16.41
N VAL A 309 15.86 -12.46 16.19
CA VAL A 309 16.60 -11.99 15.01
C VAL A 309 17.33 -13.16 14.37
N VAL A 310 17.18 -13.33 13.06
CA VAL A 310 17.75 -14.46 12.32
C VAL A 310 18.46 -14.01 11.05
N HIS A 311 19.48 -14.75 10.63
CA HIS A 311 20.01 -14.65 9.29
C HIS A 311 18.96 -15.11 8.28
N ALA A 312 18.73 -14.34 7.22
CA ALA A 312 17.78 -14.66 6.18
C ALA A 312 18.14 -16.02 5.54
N THR A 313 19.34 -16.20 5.02
CA THR A 313 19.69 -17.39 4.24
C THR A 313 19.71 -18.69 5.06
N SER A 314 20.28 -18.65 6.27
CA SER A 314 20.47 -19.86 7.09
C SER A 314 19.35 -20.11 8.10
N GLY A 315 18.48 -19.13 8.35
CA GLY A 315 17.52 -19.18 9.46
C GLY A 315 18.17 -19.18 10.84
N ARG A 316 19.50 -19.08 10.93
CA ARG A 316 20.24 -19.16 12.18
C ARG A 316 19.94 -17.93 13.03
N THR A 317 19.54 -18.18 14.28
CA THR A 317 19.31 -17.15 15.29
C THR A 317 20.61 -16.39 15.61
N ILE A 318 20.50 -15.06 15.61
CA ILE A 318 21.56 -14.09 15.92
C ILE A 318 21.38 -13.58 17.35
N LEU A 319 20.15 -13.24 17.73
CA LEU A 319 19.78 -12.85 19.08
C LEU A 319 18.66 -13.73 19.61
N TRP A 320 18.77 -14.06 20.89
CA TRP A 320 17.86 -14.93 21.62
C TRP A 320 16.66 -14.17 22.24
N GLU A 321 15.62 -14.95 22.49
CA GLU A 321 14.29 -14.69 23.07
C GLU A 321 14.40 -14.55 24.58
N LYS A 322 14.19 -13.37 25.20
CA LYS A 322 14.28 -13.25 26.68
C LYS A 322 13.44 -14.34 27.36
N GLU A 323 14.05 -15.22 28.17
CA GLU A 323 13.31 -16.08 29.12
C GLU A 323 12.42 -15.15 29.92
N GLU A 324 11.13 -15.45 29.91
CA GLU A 324 10.18 -14.85 30.84
C GLU A 324 10.74 -15.04 32.26
N SER A 325 10.98 -13.92 32.94
CA SER A 325 11.45 -13.87 34.33
C SER A 325 10.25 -13.95 35.28
#